data_AF-A0A8T0KZB4-F1
#
_entry.id   AF-A0A8T0KZB4-F1
#
_cell.length_a   1.000
_cell.length_b   1.000
_cell.length_c   1.000
_cell.angle_alpha   90.00
_cell.angle_beta   90.00
_cell.angle_gamma   90.00
#
_symmetry.space_group_name_H-M   'P 1'
#
loop_
_entity.id
_entity.type
_entity.pdbx_description
1 polymer ?
#
loop_
_entity_poly.entity_id
_entity_poly.type
_entity_poly.pdbx_seq_one_letter_code
_entity_poly.pdbx_strand_id
1 'polypeptide(L)'
;MHDVTIGPKPTAVKIAEAQTTNTCSTFFGFLAIADDPLTVGPDPGSKLVGKVQVLYGFSDQKEVAVKSGVFKFARGFADLKKYSLDNKTGNAVVEYNIFFVFHY
;
A
#
# COMPACT_ATOMS: atom_id res chain seq x y z
N MET A 1 1.35 -7.55 -4.95
CA MET A 1 0.21 -6.63 -4.75
C MET A 1 0.24 -5.61 -5.88
N HIS A 2 -0.93 -5.28 -6.42
CA HIS A 2 -1.05 -4.27 -7.47
C HIS A 2 -1.81 -3.06 -6.90
N ASP A 3 -1.07 -2.01 -6.56
CA ASP A 3 -1.63 -0.76 -6.06
C ASP A 3 -1.91 0.16 -7.26
N VAL A 4 -3.19 0.40 -7.53
CA VAL A 4 -3.65 1.23 -8.64
C VAL A 4 -4.39 2.44 -8.08
N THR A 5 -3.71 3.58 -8.09
CA THR A 5 -4.25 4.86 -7.61
C THR A 5 -4.85 5.70 -8.74
N ILE A 6 -4.39 5.48 -9.98
CA ILE A 6 -4.89 6.17 -11.18
C ILE A 6 -5.12 5.16 -12.32
N GLY A 7 -6.34 5.11 -12.85
CA GLY A 7 -6.74 4.24 -13.95
C GLY A 7 -8.25 4.03 -14.04
N PRO A 8 -8.74 3.22 -15.00
CA PRO A 8 -10.17 2.96 -15.18
C PRO A 8 -10.79 2.13 -14.05
N LYS A 9 -9.97 1.43 -13.26
CA LYS A 9 -10.38 0.63 -12.10
C LYS A 9 -9.37 0.82 -10.96
N PRO A 10 -9.41 1.94 -10.22
CA PRO A 10 -8.53 2.15 -9.09
C PRO A 10 -8.83 1.14 -7.98
N THR A 11 -7.78 0.65 -7.32
CA THR A 11 -7.84 -0.26 -6.18
C THR A 11 -7.47 0.44 -4.87
N ALA A 12 -6.83 1.61 -4.95
CA ALA A 12 -6.59 2.48 -3.81
C ALA A 12 -7.10 3.90 -4.06
N VAL A 13 -7.63 4.52 -3.00
CA VAL A 13 -8.26 5.84 -3.03
C VAL A 13 -7.79 6.68 -1.86
N LYS A 14 -7.43 7.94 -2.14
CA LYS A 14 -7.15 8.96 -1.11
C LYS A 14 -8.43 9.29 -0.34
N ILE A 15 -8.39 9.16 0.98
CA ILE A 15 -9.51 9.51 1.88
C ILE A 15 -9.33 10.91 2.45
N ALA A 16 -8.10 11.26 2.85
CA ALA A 16 -7.81 12.54 3.48
C ALA A 16 -6.38 12.99 3.19
N GLU A 17 -6.18 14.31 3.22
CA GLU A 17 -4.86 14.93 3.19
C GLU A 17 -4.86 16.18 4.08
N ALA A 18 -3.70 16.49 4.66
CA ALA A 18 -3.49 17.76 5.33
C ALA A 18 -3.16 18.85 4.31
N GLN A 19 -3.40 20.12 4.67
CA GLN A 19 -3.09 21.26 3.79
C GLN A 19 -1.61 21.28 3.35
N THR A 20 -0.71 20.80 4.21
CA THR A 20 0.74 20.76 3.96
C THR A 20 1.22 19.47 3.28
N THR A 21 0.34 18.49 3.03
CA THR A 21 0.73 17.17 2.51
C THR A 21 1.47 17.26 1.19
N ASN A 22 0.95 18.04 0.24
CA ASN A 22 1.53 18.14 -1.11
C ASN A 22 2.84 18.95 -1.17
N THR A 23 3.13 19.73 -0.13
CA THR A 23 4.38 20.51 0.00
C THR A 23 5.39 19.84 0.93
N CYS A 24 4.98 18.80 1.66
CA CYS A 24 5.85 18.06 2.57
C CYS A 24 6.60 16.98 1.78
N SER A 25 7.93 16.95 1.91
CA SER A 25 8.78 15.96 1.23
C SER A 25 8.47 14.50 1.62
N THR A 26 7.81 14.28 2.74
CA THR A 26 7.41 12.95 3.22
C THR A 26 5.93 12.64 3.00
N PHE A 27 5.16 13.56 2.40
CA PHE A 27 3.71 13.45 2.24
C PHE A 27 2.95 13.30 3.57
N PHE A 28 3.52 13.80 4.67
CA PHE A 28 2.90 13.74 5.99
C PHE A 28 1.43 14.20 5.97
N GLY A 29 0.56 13.42 6.60
CA GLY A 29 -0.87 13.72 6.70
C GLY A 29 -1.71 13.18 5.52
N PHE A 30 -1.10 12.49 4.57
CA PHE A 30 -1.83 11.72 3.55
C PHE A 30 -2.42 10.43 4.14
N LEU A 31 -3.67 10.13 3.80
CA LEU A 31 -4.36 8.89 4.16
C LEU A 31 -5.13 8.33 2.96
N ALA A 32 -5.00 7.04 2.73
CA ALA A 32 -5.69 6.29 1.69
C ALA A 32 -6.22 4.94 2.21
N ILE A 33 -7.14 4.35 1.45
CA ILE A 33 -7.62 2.98 1.62
C ILE A 33 -7.40 2.20 0.34
N ALA A 34 -7.01 0.93 0.48
CA ALA A 34 -6.77 0.02 -0.62
C ALA A 34 -7.60 -1.27 -0.48
N ASP A 35 -8.01 -1.84 -1.62
CA ASP A 35 -8.52 -3.20 -1.83
C ASP A 35 -7.74 -3.84 -2.99
N ASP A 36 -6.45 -4.07 -2.77
CA ASP A 36 -5.51 -4.43 -3.83
C ASP A 36 -5.48 -5.94 -4.08
N PRO A 37 -5.49 -6.39 -5.35
CA PRO A 37 -5.33 -7.81 -5.66
C PRO A 37 -3.91 -8.30 -5.37
N LEU A 38 -3.82 -9.49 -4.78
CA LEU A 38 -2.59 -10.24 -4.60
C LEU A 38 -2.55 -11.41 -5.57
N THR A 39 -1.53 -11.47 -6.41
CA THR A 39 -1.32 -12.51 -7.42
C THR A 39 -0.03 -13.28 -7.17
N VAL A 40 0.11 -14.47 -7.74
CA VAL A 40 1.31 -15.32 -7.61
C VAL A 40 2.58 -14.69 -8.20
N GLY A 41 2.45 -13.72 -9.10
CA GLY A 41 3.58 -13.05 -9.74
C GLY A 41 3.28 -11.58 -10.07
N PRO A 42 4.25 -10.88 -10.68
CA PRO A 42 4.16 -9.45 -10.97
C PRO A 42 3.23 -9.11 -12.14
N ASP A 43 2.81 -10.10 -12.94
CA ASP A 43 1.81 -9.91 -13.99
C ASP A 43 0.40 -9.76 -13.38
N PRO A 44 -0.34 -8.67 -13.65
CA PRO A 44 -1.73 -8.50 -13.22
C PRO A 44 -2.68 -9.61 -13.71
N GLY A 45 -2.35 -10.28 -14.83
CA GLY A 45 -3.11 -11.41 -15.36
C GLY A 45 -2.81 -12.75 -14.68
N SER A 46 -1.81 -12.81 -13.80
CA SER A 46 -1.43 -14.04 -13.11
C SER A 46 -2.45 -14.46 -12.05
N LYS A 47 -2.37 -15.72 -11.60
CA LYS A 47 -3.35 -16.31 -10.67
C LYS A 47 -3.54 -15.44 -9.43
N LEU A 48 -4.78 -15.00 -9.20
CA LEU A 48 -5.20 -14.32 -7.97
C LEU A 48 -5.13 -15.28 -6.79
N VAL A 49 -4.49 -14.85 -5.70
CA VAL A 49 -4.33 -15.62 -4.46
C VAL A 49 -4.94 -14.94 -3.26
N GLY A 50 -5.34 -13.67 -3.37
CA GLY A 50 -6.01 -12.96 -2.29
C GLY A 50 -6.16 -11.48 -2.56
N LYS A 51 -6.44 -10.72 -1.50
CA LYS A 51 -6.50 -9.26 -1.52
C LYS A 51 -5.84 -8.67 -0.28
N VAL A 52 -5.31 -7.47 -0.43
CA VAL A 52 -4.79 -6.63 0.66
C VAL A 52 -5.78 -5.48 0.87
N GLN A 53 -6.51 -5.54 1.97
CA GLN A 53 -7.52 -4.54 2.33
C GLN A 53 -7.00 -3.70 3.48
N VAL A 54 -6.61 -2.46 3.24
CA VAL A 54 -5.84 -1.69 4.23
C VAL A 54 -6.08 -0.20 4.20
N LEU A 55 -6.05 0.44 5.38
CA LEU A 55 -5.84 1.88 5.49
C LEU A 55 -4.35 2.15 5.64
N TYR A 56 -3.80 3.10 4.89
CA TYR A 56 -2.39 3.46 4.96
C TYR A 56 -2.18 4.96 4.79
N GLY A 57 -1.11 5.47 5.36
CA GLY A 57 -0.77 6.88 5.31
C GLY A 57 0.68 7.17 5.65
N PHE A 58 1.07 8.41 5.46
CA PHE A 58 2.42 8.91 5.77
C PHE A 58 2.39 9.69 7.07
N SER A 59 3.10 9.19 8.08
CA SER A 59 3.00 9.68 9.46
C SER A 59 4.32 10.21 10.03
N ASP A 60 5.38 10.25 9.24
CA ASP A 60 6.68 10.79 9.65
C ASP A 60 6.97 12.07 8.85
N GLN A 61 7.46 13.10 9.53
CA GLN A 61 7.77 14.40 8.92
C GLN A 61 9.21 14.51 8.42
N LYS A 62 10.08 13.58 8.82
CA LYS A 62 11.52 13.59 8.52
C LYS A 62 11.90 12.53 7.50
N GLU A 63 11.27 11.37 7.58
CA GLU A 63 11.54 10.24 6.70
C GLU A 63 10.28 9.82 5.94
N VAL A 64 10.44 9.32 4.70
CA VAL A 64 9.31 8.76 3.94
C VAL A 64 8.98 7.40 4.54
N ALA A 65 8.04 7.40 5.48
CA ALA A 65 7.59 6.20 6.17
C ALA A 65 6.08 5.98 5.97
N VAL A 66 5.72 4.84 5.37
CA VAL A 66 4.33 4.40 5.25
C VAL A 66 3.95 3.64 6.53
N LYS A 67 2.82 4.03 7.13
CA LYS A 67 2.16 3.25 8.18
C LYS A 67 0.87 2.69 7.62
N SER A 68 0.65 1.40 7.82
CA SER A 68 -0.57 0.70 7.45
C SER A 68 -1.27 0.16 8.69
N GLY A 69 -2.60 0.09 8.64
CA GLY A 69 -3.44 -0.42 9.72
C GLY A 69 -4.61 -1.22 9.20
N VAL A 70 -4.77 -2.45 9.72
CA VAL A 70 -5.97 -3.31 9.60
C VAL A 70 -6.03 -4.16 10.86
N PHE A 71 -6.95 -3.85 11.78
CA PHE A 71 -7.02 -4.54 13.06
C PHE A 71 -8.29 -5.38 13.19
N LYS A 72 -8.12 -6.71 13.12
CA LYS A 72 -8.58 -7.65 14.15
C LYS A 72 -7.79 -8.98 14.06
N PHE A 73 -7.03 -9.25 15.13
CA PHE A 73 -6.36 -10.53 15.48
C PHE A 73 -5.16 -11.05 14.65
N ALA A 74 -4.68 -10.35 13.61
CA ALA A 74 -3.43 -10.71 12.93
C ALA A 74 -2.26 -9.81 13.38
N ARG A 75 -1.19 -10.40 13.92
CA ARG A 75 0.13 -9.75 14.07
C ARG A 75 1.09 -10.41 13.08
N GLY A 76 1.81 -9.62 12.32
CA GLY A 76 2.77 -10.10 11.33
C GLY A 76 3.56 -8.93 10.76
N PHE A 77 4.65 -9.23 10.08
CA PHE A 77 5.41 -8.25 9.32
C PHE A 77 5.56 -8.76 7.89
N ALA A 78 5.64 -7.84 6.94
CA ALA A 78 5.87 -8.19 5.55
C ALA A 78 7.10 -7.44 5.07
N ASP A 79 8.04 -8.18 4.49
CA ASP A 79 9.15 -7.57 3.78
C ASP A 79 8.65 -7.16 2.40
N LEU A 80 8.74 -5.86 2.14
CA LEU A 80 8.27 -5.25 0.91
C LEU A 80 9.44 -5.06 -0.01
N LYS A 81 9.43 -5.76 -1.15
CA LYS A 81 10.35 -5.50 -2.24
C LYS A 81 9.59 -4.84 -3.38
N LYS A 82 9.87 -3.56 -3.61
CA LYS A 82 9.30 -2.83 -4.73
C LYS A 82 9.78 -3.44 -6.04
N TYR A 83 8.84 -3.83 -6.90
CA TYR A 83 9.14 -4.33 -8.24
C TYR A 83 9.09 -3.19 -9.26
N SER A 84 8.03 -2.38 -9.24
CA SER A 84 7.88 -1.20 -10.08
C SER A 84 7.14 -0.07 -9.38
N LEU A 85 7.42 1.17 -9.77
CA LEU A 85 6.65 2.36 -9.41
C LEU A 85 6.67 3.31 -10.61
N ASP A 86 5.49 3.74 -11.01
CA ASP A 86 5.34 4.86 -11.94
C ASP A 86 5.18 6.15 -11.13
N ASN A 87 6.19 7.03 -11.21
CA ASN A 87 6.19 8.29 -10.46
C ASN A 87 5.16 9.31 -10.97
N LYS A 88 4.64 9.16 -12.19
CA LYS A 88 3.61 10.07 -12.73
C LYS A 88 2.23 9.73 -12.22
N THR A 89 1.93 8.44 -12.10
CA THR A 89 0.61 7.95 -11.71
C THR A 89 0.53 7.53 -10.26
N GLY A 90 1.66 7.22 -9.61
CA GLY A 90 1.72 6.62 -8.29
C GLY A 90 1.44 5.11 -8.29
N ASN A 91 1.22 4.48 -9.46
CA ASN A 91 0.93 3.05 -9.55
C ASN A 91 2.17 2.22 -9.22
N ALA A 92 1.99 1.18 -8.41
CA ALA A 92 3.08 0.35 -7.94
C ALA A 92 2.77 -1.15 -8.00
N VAL A 93 3.78 -1.94 -8.38
CA VAL A 93 3.79 -3.38 -8.16
C VAL A 93 4.81 -3.67 -7.08
N VAL A 94 4.34 -4.27 -5.99
CA VAL A 94 5.17 -4.59 -4.83
C VAL A 94 5.07 -6.09 -4.56
N GLU A 95 6.24 -6.71 -4.45
CA GLU A 95 6.40 -8.08 -3.99
C GLU A 95 6.38 -8.09 -2.47
N TYR A 96 5.56 -8.97 -1.89
CA TYR A 96 5.41 -9.11 -0.46
C TYR A 96 5.90 -10.49 -0.05
N ASN A 97 6.91 -10.52 0.82
CA ASN A 97 7.23 -11.71 1.60
C ASN A 97 6.53 -11.56 2.95
N ILE A 98 5.38 -12.20 3.11
CA ILE A 98 4.56 -12.09 4.32
C ILE A 98 5.04 -13.12 5.34
N PHE A 99 5.50 -12.66 6.49
CA PHE A 99 5.82 -13.49 7.63
C PHE A 99 4.67 -13.42 8.64
N PHE A 100 3.89 -14.50 8.71
CA PHE A 100 2.86 -14.64 9.72
C PHE A 100 3.50 -14.94 11.07
N VAL A 101 3.22 -14.10 12.08
CA VAL A 101 3.54 -14.42 13.47
C VAL A 101 2.27 -14.97 14.11
N PHE A 102 2.16 -16.29 14.20
CA PHE A 102 1.10 -16.93 14.98
C PHE A 102 1.33 -16.61 16.46
N HIS A 103 0.30 -16.06 17.12
CA HIS A 103 0.22 -16.04 18.57
C HIS A 103 -0.85 -17.05 18.98
N TYR A 104 -0.48 -17.97 19.88
CA TYR A 104 -1.41 -18.84 20.61
C TYR A 104 -2.08 -18.06 21.75
#